data_AF-A0A804LVH6-F1
#
_entry.id   AF-A0A804LVH6-F1
#
_cell.length_a   1.000
_cell.length_b   1.000
_cell.length_c   1.000
_cell.angle_alpha   90.00
_cell.angle_beta   90.00
_cell.angle_gamma   90.00
#
_symmetry.space_group_name_H-M   'P 1'
#
loop_
_entity.id
_entity.type
_entity.pdbx_description
1 polymer ?
#
loop_
_entity_poly.entity_id
_entity_poly.type
_entity_poly.pdbx_seq_one_letter_code
_entity_poly.pdbx_strand_id
1 'polypeptide(L)'
;MDGSGSWDAIDWNQIEDPRPRRSGQAVKESMDDFLLEDEEVLAQGHGVVLLNNRDAGTLSVTNFRLLFVSQAKKCVIELGTIPLTTIEKLNDDVKLQPLPHLSDKNHPRELLQVIGKDMRIIVFAFIPRTQQKNEVFDALRRYTKPANLRSLPLQGVEEVSLCNEWWRLTRVNSSYSLCSTYPSELIVPRSISDEDLFQASPFRSGKRLPVISWCDPGSGAVLARSSQPMVGLMMNFRNNADEKLVCALSSRTIDEKGSPRKLYIIDARPRANAIANGAKGGGSESSSNYHKSEVLFLGIQNIHTMRESLSRLRDYVDAHGSISSNGSPSAVSVVGDRRNRGSTWGGGNLNSMTSFSSTLGEWLNHIQNILVGASWIAAQISEEAASVLVHCSDGWDRTTQLVSLACLLLDPYYRTFSGFQREWEFQQ
;
A
#
# COMPACT_ATOMS: atom_id res chain seq x y z
N MET A 1 9.21 39.78 24.05
CA MET A 1 9.50 38.91 25.21
C MET A 1 9.62 37.52 24.64
N ASP A 2 10.82 37.27 24.12
CA ASP A 2 11.16 36.12 23.31
C ASP A 2 11.63 34.99 24.23
N GLY A 3 10.95 33.84 24.13
CA GLY A 3 11.38 32.58 24.70
C GLY A 3 12.02 31.71 23.62
N SER A 4 13.04 32.22 22.92
CA SER A 4 13.89 31.41 22.06
C SER A 4 14.81 30.57 22.95
N GLY A 5 14.37 29.35 23.28
CA GLY A 5 15.18 28.39 24.02
C GLY A 5 16.44 28.05 23.22
N SER A 6 17.58 28.60 23.66
CA SER A 6 18.91 28.23 23.19
C SER A 6 19.19 26.75 23.49
N TRP A 7 19.92 26.09 22.59
CA TRP A 7 20.40 24.71 22.76
C TRP A 7 21.35 24.53 23.96
N ASP A 8 21.86 25.64 24.52
CA ASP A 8 22.71 25.67 25.72
C ASP A 8 22.00 25.22 27.01
N ALA A 9 20.67 25.04 26.98
CA ALA A 9 19.89 24.68 28.17
C ALA A 9 19.79 23.17 28.44
N ILE A 10 20.28 22.30 27.55
CA ILE A 10 20.36 20.85 27.84
C ILE A 10 21.73 20.59 28.49
N ASP A 11 21.75 20.68 29.82
CA ASP A 11 22.91 20.27 30.63
C ASP A 11 22.98 18.74 30.64
N TRP A 12 23.71 18.18 29.69
CA TRP A 12 23.95 16.73 29.55
C TRP A 12 24.62 16.11 30.78
N ASN A 13 25.24 16.92 31.66
CA ASN A 13 25.83 16.44 32.91
C ASN A 13 24.78 16.22 34.02
N GLN A 14 23.54 16.69 33.86
CA GLN A 14 22.43 16.42 34.78
C GLN A 14 21.69 15.12 34.48
N ILE A 15 22.03 14.44 33.38
CA ILE A 15 21.58 13.09 33.09
C ILE A 15 22.51 12.13 33.85
N GLU A 16 22.40 12.13 35.19
CA GLU A 16 23.14 11.17 36.01
C GLU A 16 22.70 9.74 35.69
N ASP A 17 23.68 8.88 35.46
CA ASP A 17 23.57 7.42 35.46
C ASP A 17 22.90 6.96 36.78
N PRO A 18 21.74 6.28 36.76
CA PRO A 18 21.05 5.89 37.99
C PRO A 18 21.77 4.73 38.67
N ARG A 19 22.87 5.02 39.37
CA ARG A 19 23.36 4.15 40.44
C ARG A 19 22.28 4.09 41.54
N PRO A 20 21.96 2.90 42.07
CA PRO A 20 20.82 2.75 42.98
C PRO A 20 21.14 3.39 44.34
N ARG A 21 20.59 4.57 44.60
CA ARG A 21 20.48 5.11 45.97
C ARG A 21 19.28 4.46 46.65
N ARG A 22 19.58 3.80 47.78
CA ARG A 22 18.60 3.18 48.68
C ARG A 22 17.68 4.25 49.32
N SER A 23 16.43 3.82 49.53
CA SER A 23 15.39 4.34 50.43
C SER A 23 14.61 5.59 49.99
N GLY A 24 13.29 5.42 49.89
CA GLY A 24 12.30 6.48 49.68
C GLY A 24 11.21 6.05 48.70
N GLN A 25 10.06 5.64 49.20
CA GLN A 25 8.86 5.25 48.45
C GLN A 25 8.36 6.42 47.57
N ALA A 26 8.85 6.49 46.34
CA ALA A 26 8.17 7.14 45.22
C ALA A 26 7.71 6.00 44.31
N VAL A 27 6.44 5.98 43.94
CA VAL A 27 5.92 5.06 42.92
C VAL A 27 6.71 5.35 41.65
N LYS A 28 7.73 4.52 41.36
CA LYS A 28 8.37 4.48 40.05
C LYS A 28 7.32 3.84 39.15
N GLU A 29 6.64 4.67 38.35
CA GLU A 29 5.94 4.17 37.16
C GLU A 29 6.97 3.33 36.39
N SER A 30 6.72 2.03 36.32
CA SER A 30 7.61 1.08 35.67
C SER A 30 7.35 1.15 34.17
N MET A 31 8.33 0.82 33.33
CA MET A 31 8.10 0.67 31.88
C MET A 31 6.91 -0.27 31.60
N ASP A 32 6.65 -1.20 32.52
CA ASP A 32 5.54 -2.15 32.53
C ASP A 32 4.16 -1.48 32.41
N ASP A 33 3.99 -0.24 32.87
CA ASP A 33 2.72 0.49 32.79
C ASP A 33 2.35 0.87 31.34
N PHE A 34 3.31 0.80 30.40
CA PHE A 34 3.13 1.17 28.99
C PHE A 34 3.11 -0.03 28.05
N LEU A 35 3.37 -1.24 28.55
CA LEU A 35 3.41 -2.47 27.75
C LEU A 35 2.00 -3.03 27.53
N LEU A 36 1.77 -3.62 26.36
CA LEU A 36 0.59 -4.44 26.11
C LEU A 36 0.70 -5.77 26.88
N GLU A 37 -0.41 -6.49 26.98
CA GLU A 37 -0.41 -7.87 27.47
C GLU A 37 0.58 -8.73 26.64
N ASP A 38 1.44 -9.48 27.32
CA ASP A 38 2.52 -10.30 26.74
C ASP A 38 3.61 -9.51 25.95
N GLU A 39 3.61 -8.18 26.03
CA GLU A 39 4.68 -7.36 25.45
C GLU A 39 5.89 -7.31 26.39
N GLU A 40 7.06 -7.71 25.90
CA GLU A 40 8.29 -7.78 26.68
C GLU A 40 9.36 -6.85 26.11
N VAL A 41 10.12 -6.19 26.99
CA VAL A 41 11.26 -5.34 26.60
C VAL A 41 12.48 -6.21 26.30
N LEU A 42 13.04 -6.05 25.09
CA LEU A 42 14.18 -6.81 24.57
C LEU A 42 15.50 -6.03 24.62
N ALA A 43 15.43 -4.70 24.49
CA ALA A 43 16.56 -3.78 24.63
C ALA A 43 16.06 -2.38 24.99
N GLN A 44 16.90 -1.56 25.64
CA GLN A 44 16.49 -0.25 26.13
C GLN A 44 17.64 0.76 26.09
N GLY A 45 17.37 1.95 25.57
CA GLY A 45 18.24 3.12 25.66
C GLY A 45 17.62 4.19 26.56
N HIS A 46 18.43 4.82 27.41
CA HIS A 46 18.02 5.86 28.35
C HIS A 46 18.64 7.21 27.95
N GLY A 47 17.91 8.31 28.18
CA GLY A 47 18.37 9.65 27.79
C GLY A 47 18.45 9.82 26.27
N VAL A 48 17.68 9.03 25.52
CA VAL A 48 17.61 9.09 24.06
C VAL A 48 16.75 10.30 23.67
N VAL A 49 17.21 11.08 22.69
CA VAL A 49 16.48 12.26 22.19
C VAL A 49 15.79 11.93 20.88
N LEU A 50 14.47 12.09 20.82
CA LEU A 50 13.68 12.06 19.61
C LEU A 50 13.88 13.40 18.86
N LEU A 51 14.69 13.42 17.80
CA LEU A 51 15.08 14.66 17.12
C LEU A 51 13.90 15.36 16.45
N ASN A 52 12.90 14.61 15.99
CA ASN A 52 11.72 15.14 15.31
C ASN A 52 11.05 16.26 16.13
N ASN A 53 10.84 16.05 17.44
CA ASN A 53 10.17 17.00 18.33
C ASN A 53 11.03 17.45 19.53
N ARG A 54 12.31 17.02 19.57
CA ARG A 54 13.30 17.34 20.61
C ARG A 54 12.92 16.87 22.02
N ASP A 55 12.12 15.81 22.12
CA ASP A 55 11.74 15.21 23.39
C ASP A 55 12.82 14.21 23.84
N ALA A 56 13.18 14.22 25.13
CA ALA A 56 14.16 13.31 25.72
C ALA A 56 13.44 12.24 26.53
N GLY A 57 13.90 10.99 26.44
CA GLY A 57 13.16 9.88 27.00
C GLY A 57 13.90 8.55 26.99
N THR A 58 13.11 7.51 27.18
CA THR A 58 13.54 6.12 27.15
C THR A 58 13.04 5.49 25.87
N LEU A 59 13.93 4.83 25.13
CA LEU A 59 13.63 4.10 23.91
C LEU A 59 13.74 2.60 24.18
N SER A 60 12.65 1.87 24.07
CA SER A 60 12.59 0.43 24.31
C SER A 60 12.27 -0.30 23.01
N VAL A 61 13.03 -1.34 22.69
CA VAL A 61 12.67 -2.32 21.67
C VAL A 61 11.93 -3.45 22.38
N THR A 62 10.67 -3.67 22.04
CA THR A 62 9.88 -4.78 22.56
C THR A 62 9.80 -5.91 21.55
N ASN A 63 9.17 -7.03 21.91
CA ASN A 63 8.80 -8.10 20.99
C ASN A 63 7.71 -7.68 19.96
N PHE A 64 7.14 -6.48 20.06
CA PHE A 64 6.07 -5.99 19.18
C PHE A 64 6.39 -4.67 18.46
N ARG A 65 6.99 -3.69 19.15
CA ARG A 65 7.22 -2.33 18.65
C ARG A 65 8.50 -1.71 19.19
N LEU A 66 8.92 -0.64 18.54
CA LEU A 66 9.78 0.37 19.14
C LEU A 66 8.89 1.31 19.94
N LEU A 67 9.17 1.49 21.23
CA LEU A 67 8.40 2.27 22.18
C LEU A 67 9.24 3.44 22.70
N PHE A 68 8.76 4.66 22.57
CA PHE A 68 9.42 5.84 23.12
C PHE A 68 8.56 6.52 24.20
N VAL A 69 9.09 6.61 25.41
CA VAL A 69 8.44 7.22 26.58
C VAL A 69 9.19 8.49 26.95
N SER A 70 8.51 9.63 26.93
CA SER A 70 9.10 10.92 27.30
C SER A 70 9.39 10.96 28.81
N GLN A 71 10.59 11.39 29.16
CA GLN A 71 10.98 11.58 30.57
C GLN A 71 10.29 12.80 31.19
N ALA A 72 10.10 13.86 30.40
CA ALA A 72 9.48 15.10 30.87
C ALA A 72 7.96 14.95 31.02
N LYS A 73 7.29 14.31 30.06
CA LYS A 73 5.84 14.15 30.04
C LYS A 73 5.34 12.88 30.72
N LYS A 74 6.24 11.92 30.97
CA LYS A 74 5.92 10.60 31.54
C LYS A 74 4.81 9.87 30.77
N CYS A 75 4.86 9.93 29.45
CA CYS A 75 3.88 9.27 28.59
C CYS A 75 4.53 8.78 27.29
N VAL A 76 3.84 7.85 26.63
CA VAL A 76 4.22 7.35 25.30
C VAL A 76 4.11 8.49 24.28
N ILE A 77 5.16 8.70 23.50
CA ILE A 77 5.12 9.62 22.36
C ILE A 77 4.86 8.81 21.10
N GLU A 78 3.67 8.98 20.53
CA GLU A 78 3.22 8.26 19.33
C GLU A 78 4.20 8.42 18.17
N LEU A 79 4.74 9.62 17.96
CA LEU A 79 5.71 9.90 16.89
C LEU A 79 6.97 9.04 16.98
N GLY A 80 7.46 8.78 18.20
CA GLY A 80 8.62 7.94 18.45
C GLY A 80 8.30 6.45 18.60
N THR A 81 7.02 6.07 18.46
CA THR A 81 6.55 4.70 18.69
C THR A 81 6.06 4.09 17.37
N ILE A 82 6.59 2.91 17.02
CA ILE A 82 6.30 2.26 15.73
C ILE A 82 6.34 0.72 15.86
N PRO A 83 5.31 -0.02 15.39
CA PRO A 83 5.36 -1.48 15.34
C PRO A 83 6.55 -1.99 14.54
N LEU A 84 7.20 -3.07 14.99
CA LEU A 84 8.39 -3.61 14.34
C LEU A 84 8.13 -4.01 12.89
N THR A 85 6.92 -4.50 12.59
CA THR A 85 6.48 -4.90 11.24
C THR A 85 6.28 -3.71 10.28
N THR A 86 6.06 -2.51 10.82
CA THR A 86 5.92 -1.26 10.07
C THR A 86 7.27 -0.64 9.72
N ILE A 87 8.36 -1.06 10.37
CA ILE A 87 9.71 -0.59 10.04
C ILE A 87 10.10 -1.12 8.64
N GLU A 88 10.38 -0.20 7.72
CA GLU A 88 10.85 -0.51 6.37
C GLU A 88 12.38 -0.60 6.33
N LYS A 89 13.05 0.39 6.92
CA LYS A 89 14.51 0.53 6.84
C LYS A 89 15.06 1.14 8.14
N LEU A 90 16.26 0.69 8.51
CA LEU A 90 17.05 1.21 9.62
C LEU A 90 18.38 1.76 9.07
N ASN A 91 18.74 2.98 9.42
CA ASN A 91 20.02 3.61 9.06
C ASN A 91 20.74 4.07 10.33
N ASP A 92 21.99 3.65 10.50
CA ASP A 92 22.90 3.99 11.61
C ASP A 92 23.99 5.00 11.23
N ASP A 93 24.17 5.25 9.93
CA ASP A 93 25.12 6.20 9.33
C ASP A 93 24.43 7.49 8.86
N VAL A 94 23.61 8.11 9.72
CA VAL A 94 22.89 9.34 9.38
C VAL A 94 23.82 10.54 9.49
N LYS A 95 24.13 11.18 8.36
CA LYS A 95 24.80 12.48 8.31
C LYS A 95 23.76 13.57 8.16
N LEU A 96 23.43 14.28 9.24
CA LEU A 96 22.63 15.51 9.12
C LEU A 96 23.47 16.58 8.41
N GLN A 97 22.90 17.24 7.40
CA GLN A 97 23.51 18.46 6.88
C GLN A 97 23.57 19.49 8.04
N PRO A 98 24.71 20.17 8.26
CA PRO A 98 24.78 21.19 9.30
C PRO A 98 23.77 22.28 8.96
N LEU A 99 22.75 22.46 9.82
CA LEU A 99 21.88 23.62 9.72
C LEU A 99 22.73 24.89 9.85
N PRO A 100 22.50 25.94 9.05
CA PRO A 100 23.35 27.14 9.02
C PRO A 100 23.42 27.91 10.35
N HIS A 101 22.64 27.51 11.38
CA HIS A 101 22.67 28.07 12.74
C HIS A 101 22.99 27.04 13.85
N LEU A 102 23.45 25.85 13.51
CA LEU A 102 23.85 24.81 14.48
C LEU A 102 25.26 24.31 14.15
N SER A 103 26.24 25.21 14.26
CA SER A 103 27.64 24.81 14.41
C SER A 103 27.91 24.43 15.87
N ASP A 104 27.24 23.41 16.39
CA ASP A 104 27.72 22.79 17.63
C ASP A 104 28.82 21.80 17.25
N LYS A 105 30.05 22.33 17.19
CA LYS A 105 31.28 21.60 16.84
C LYS A 105 31.70 20.58 17.91
N ASN A 106 30.99 20.45 19.04
CA ASN A 106 31.58 19.83 20.21
C ASN A 106 31.05 18.45 20.64
N HIS A 107 30.00 17.89 20.05
CA HIS A 107 29.56 16.53 20.43
C HIS A 107 29.15 15.69 19.21
N PRO A 108 29.94 14.68 18.81
CA PRO A 108 29.56 13.77 17.73
C PRO A 108 28.29 13.03 18.13
N ARG A 109 27.16 13.22 17.43
CA ARG A 109 25.90 12.54 17.78
C ARG A 109 25.85 11.16 17.13
N GLU A 110 25.56 10.14 17.91
CA GLU A 110 25.25 8.81 17.38
C GLU A 110 23.76 8.75 17.03
N LEU A 111 23.44 8.74 15.73
CA LEU A 111 22.07 8.80 15.24
C LEU A 111 21.56 7.43 14.79
N LEU A 112 20.28 7.19 15.01
CA LEU A 112 19.53 6.07 14.46
C LEU A 112 18.30 6.62 13.75
N GLN A 113 18.18 6.37 12.44
CA GLN A 113 17.00 6.68 11.67
C GLN A 113 16.19 5.41 11.39
N VAL A 114 14.90 5.50 11.68
CA VAL A 114 13.89 4.48 11.43
C VAL A 114 12.93 5.02 10.38
N ILE A 115 12.88 4.37 9.21
CA ILE A 115 11.96 4.71 8.14
C ILE A 115 10.80 3.71 8.20
N GLY A 116 9.59 4.22 8.42
CA GLY A 116 8.36 3.44 8.47
C GLY A 116 7.68 3.32 7.11
N LYS A 117 6.95 2.22 6.92
CA LYS A 117 5.99 2.01 5.83
C LYS A 117 4.78 2.94 5.94
N ASP A 118 4.56 3.52 7.12
CA ASP A 118 3.51 4.48 7.47
C ASP A 118 3.90 5.95 7.17
N MET A 119 4.84 6.16 6.24
CA MET A 119 5.35 7.47 5.79
C MET A 119 6.15 8.27 6.83
N ARG A 120 6.42 7.72 8.03
CA ARG A 120 7.20 8.41 9.07
C ARG A 120 8.70 8.16 8.90
N ILE A 121 9.49 9.21 9.09
CA ILE A 121 10.95 9.13 9.26
C ILE A 121 11.26 9.59 10.67
N ILE A 122 11.63 8.65 11.53
CA ILE A 122 11.86 8.86 12.96
C ILE A 122 13.37 8.85 13.21
N VAL A 123 13.90 9.86 13.90
CA VAL A 123 15.35 9.97 14.16
C VAL A 123 15.60 10.10 15.65
N PHE A 124 16.40 9.17 16.18
CA PHE A 124 16.83 9.14 17.56
C PHE A 124 18.31 9.52 17.65
N ALA A 125 18.65 10.34 18.64
CA ALA A 125 20.02 10.68 18.99
C ALA A 125 20.38 10.03 20.33
N PHE A 126 21.49 9.31 20.34
CA PHE A 126 22.04 8.63 21.50
C PHE A 126 23.24 9.39 22.07
N ILE A 127 23.48 9.20 23.36
CA ILE A 127 24.69 9.67 24.02
C ILE A 127 25.88 8.89 23.47
N PRO A 128 26.92 9.55 22.95
CA PRO A 128 28.05 8.88 22.31
C PRO A 128 28.80 7.97 23.29
N ARG A 129 29.41 6.88 22.78
CA ARG A 129 30.25 5.96 23.58
C ARG A 129 29.53 5.15 24.67
N THR A 130 28.18 5.11 24.67
CA THR A 130 27.39 4.37 25.68
C THR A 130 26.99 2.96 25.25
N GLN A 131 27.37 2.51 24.04
CA GLN A 131 26.94 1.25 23.40
C GLN A 131 25.42 1.07 23.21
N GLN A 132 24.57 1.88 23.86
CA GLN A 132 23.10 1.81 23.80
C GLN A 132 22.54 1.85 22.37
N LYS A 133 23.13 2.66 21.47
CA LYS A 133 22.72 2.68 20.06
C LYS A 133 22.89 1.30 19.42
N ASN A 134 24.04 0.66 19.64
CA ASN A 134 24.35 -0.64 19.04
C ASN A 134 23.44 -1.73 19.60
N GLU A 135 23.15 -1.71 20.91
CA GLU A 135 22.22 -2.65 21.55
C GLU A 135 20.79 -2.53 20.97
N VAL A 136 20.26 -1.30 20.88
CA VAL A 136 18.96 -1.03 20.28
C VAL A 136 18.93 -1.42 18.81
N PHE A 137 19.97 -1.07 18.05
CA PHE A 137 20.06 -1.38 16.62
C PHE A 137 20.15 -2.89 16.34
N ASP A 138 20.93 -3.62 17.13
CA ASP A 138 21.06 -5.07 17.03
C ASP A 138 19.75 -5.77 17.38
N ALA A 139 19.04 -5.32 18.43
CA ALA A 139 17.72 -5.83 18.75
C ALA A 139 16.74 -5.58 17.60
N LEU A 140 16.68 -4.36 17.06
CA LEU A 140 15.84 -4.05 15.91
C LEU A 140 16.17 -4.93 14.69
N ARG A 141 17.45 -5.14 14.37
CA ARG A 141 17.84 -6.04 13.27
C ARG A 141 17.39 -7.48 13.47
N ARG A 142 17.39 -7.98 14.71
CA ARG A 142 16.95 -9.34 15.04
C ARG A 142 15.44 -9.50 14.96
N TYR A 143 14.66 -8.51 15.43
CA TYR A 143 13.22 -8.68 15.66
C TYR A 143 12.32 -7.99 14.61
N THR A 144 12.81 -7.07 13.79
CA THR A 144 12.02 -6.45 12.69
C THR A 144 11.73 -7.39 11.53
N LYS A 145 12.38 -8.56 11.47
CA LYS A 145 12.16 -9.61 10.46
C LYS A 145 11.67 -10.89 11.14
N PRO A 146 10.39 -10.97 11.55
CA PRO A 146 9.87 -12.22 12.08
C PRO A 146 10.02 -13.32 11.01
N ALA A 147 10.51 -14.49 11.43
CA ALA A 147 10.87 -15.58 10.54
C ALA A 147 9.67 -16.14 9.74
N ASN A 148 8.43 -15.94 10.20
CA ASN A 148 7.22 -16.38 9.52
C ASN A 148 6.02 -15.49 9.91
N LEU A 149 5.47 -14.75 8.95
CA LEU A 149 4.11 -14.21 9.07
C LEU A 149 3.17 -15.39 8.81
N ARG A 150 2.73 -16.08 9.87
CA ARG A 150 1.72 -17.13 9.71
C ARG A 150 0.45 -16.50 9.14
N SER A 151 -0.04 -17.07 8.05
CA SER A 151 -1.33 -16.74 7.47
C SER A 151 -2.39 -16.86 8.55
N LEU A 152 -3.03 -15.74 8.90
CA LEU A 152 -4.27 -15.78 9.67
C LEU A 152 -5.26 -16.65 8.87
N PRO A 153 -5.92 -17.64 9.50
CA PRO A 153 -6.93 -18.42 8.81
C PRO A 153 -8.09 -17.51 8.47
N LEU A 154 -8.26 -17.20 7.18
CA LEU A 154 -9.45 -16.55 6.65
C LEU A 154 -10.64 -17.49 6.93
N GLN A 155 -11.53 -17.03 7.80
CA GLN A 155 -12.65 -17.83 8.26
C GLN A 155 -13.81 -17.68 7.26
N GLY A 156 -14.17 -18.79 6.61
CA GLY A 156 -15.45 -19.09 5.96
C GLY A 156 -16.23 -17.93 5.33
N VAL A 157 -15.98 -17.68 4.06
CA VAL A 157 -16.84 -16.85 3.21
C VAL A 157 -18.14 -17.63 2.94
N GLU A 158 -19.27 -17.21 3.52
CA GLU A 158 -20.61 -17.76 3.18
C GLU A 158 -20.88 -17.77 1.65
N GLU A 159 -21.53 -18.80 1.11
CA GLU A 159 -21.75 -18.96 -0.34
C GLU A 159 -22.53 -17.78 -0.94
N VAL A 160 -21.88 -16.99 -1.81
CA VAL A 160 -22.62 -16.12 -2.73
C VAL A 160 -23.22 -17.03 -3.80
N SER A 161 -24.52 -17.32 -3.68
CA SER A 161 -25.30 -18.08 -4.67
C SER A 161 -25.49 -17.27 -5.97
N LEU A 162 -24.43 -17.17 -6.76
CA LEU A 162 -24.44 -16.61 -8.12
C LEU A 162 -24.64 -17.70 -9.19
N CYS A 163 -25.12 -18.88 -8.80
CA CYS A 163 -25.54 -19.92 -9.74
C CYS A 163 -26.89 -19.54 -10.35
N ASN A 164 -26.91 -19.23 -11.63
CA ASN A 164 -28.13 -18.94 -12.37
C ASN A 164 -28.09 -19.60 -13.76
N GLU A 165 -29.01 -19.22 -14.65
CA GLU A 165 -29.06 -19.73 -16.03
C GLU A 165 -27.83 -19.32 -16.89
N TRP A 166 -27.04 -18.36 -16.43
CA TRP A 166 -25.91 -17.78 -17.17
C TRP A 166 -24.56 -18.13 -16.55
N TRP A 167 -24.47 -18.20 -15.23
CA TRP A 167 -23.23 -18.40 -14.47
C TRP A 167 -23.29 -19.68 -13.66
N ARG A 168 -22.14 -20.35 -13.53
CA ARG A 168 -21.98 -21.52 -12.66
C ARG A 168 -20.77 -21.34 -11.76
N LEU A 169 -20.88 -21.88 -10.56
CA LEU A 169 -19.75 -22.13 -9.68
C LEU A 169 -19.03 -23.40 -10.13
N THR A 170 -17.71 -23.37 -10.24
CA THR A 170 -16.86 -24.55 -10.45
C THR A 170 -15.94 -24.77 -9.26
N ARG A 171 -15.73 -26.05 -8.93
CA ARG A 171 -14.79 -26.51 -7.91
C ARG A 171 -13.51 -27.13 -8.51
N VAL A 172 -13.27 -26.90 -9.79
CA VAL A 172 -12.07 -27.38 -10.50
C VAL A 172 -10.76 -26.93 -9.84
N ASN A 173 -10.77 -25.79 -9.14
CA ASN A 173 -9.61 -25.28 -8.41
C ASN A 173 -9.61 -25.60 -6.91
N SER A 174 -10.46 -26.53 -6.44
CA SER A 174 -10.59 -26.85 -5.00
C SER A 174 -9.28 -27.30 -4.34
N SER A 175 -8.39 -27.94 -5.10
CA SER A 175 -7.06 -28.35 -4.67
C SER A 175 -5.94 -27.36 -5.04
N TYR A 176 -6.29 -26.18 -5.55
CA TYR A 176 -5.36 -25.14 -6.02
C TYR A 176 -4.42 -25.59 -7.16
N SER A 177 -4.76 -26.70 -7.83
CA SER A 177 -3.95 -27.33 -8.88
C SER A 177 -4.08 -26.65 -10.24
N LEU A 178 -5.25 -26.07 -10.55
CA LEU A 178 -5.47 -25.30 -11.78
C LEU A 178 -4.74 -23.96 -11.70
N CYS A 179 -4.93 -23.22 -10.61
CA CYS A 179 -4.21 -21.99 -10.31
C CYS A 179 -4.01 -21.84 -8.80
N SER A 180 -2.75 -21.87 -8.36
CA SER A 180 -2.39 -21.85 -6.93
C SER A 180 -2.60 -20.51 -6.23
N THR A 181 -2.97 -19.48 -6.99
CA THR A 181 -3.16 -18.11 -6.51
C THR A 181 -4.57 -17.57 -6.78
N TYR A 182 -5.47 -18.45 -7.18
CA TYR A 182 -6.91 -18.18 -7.26
C TYR A 182 -7.62 -18.89 -6.10
N PRO A 183 -8.83 -18.45 -5.74
CA PRO A 183 -9.64 -19.13 -4.73
C PRO A 183 -9.99 -20.55 -5.18
N SER A 184 -10.42 -21.37 -4.21
CA SER A 184 -10.80 -22.77 -4.42
C SER A 184 -12.02 -22.95 -5.33
N GLU A 185 -12.89 -21.94 -5.40
CA GLU A 185 -14.10 -21.94 -6.21
C GLU A 185 -14.08 -20.74 -7.17
N LEU A 186 -14.53 -20.95 -8.41
CA LEU A 186 -14.51 -19.92 -9.46
C LEU A 186 -15.90 -19.77 -10.06
N ILE A 187 -16.29 -18.53 -10.39
CA ILE A 187 -17.53 -18.24 -11.10
C ILE A 187 -17.19 -18.04 -12.58
N VAL A 188 -17.83 -18.84 -13.43
CA VAL A 188 -17.59 -18.88 -14.88
C VAL A 188 -18.90 -18.97 -15.66
N PRO A 189 -18.91 -18.67 -16.98
CA PRO A 189 -20.11 -18.88 -17.79
C PRO A 189 -20.56 -20.34 -17.79
N ARG A 190 -21.87 -20.56 -17.64
CA ARG A 190 -22.49 -21.89 -17.57
C ARG A 190 -22.22 -22.74 -18.81
N SER A 191 -22.03 -22.10 -19.96
CA SER A 191 -21.70 -22.76 -21.24
C SER A 191 -20.25 -23.24 -21.35
N ILE A 192 -19.38 -22.87 -20.41
CA ILE A 192 -17.97 -23.26 -20.40
C ILE A 192 -17.82 -24.48 -19.50
N SER A 193 -17.25 -25.57 -20.03
CA SER A 193 -16.99 -26.80 -19.27
C SER A 193 -15.69 -26.69 -18.45
N ASP A 194 -15.49 -27.57 -17.46
CA ASP A 194 -14.23 -27.60 -16.71
C ASP A 194 -13.04 -28.01 -17.62
N GLU A 195 -13.28 -28.81 -18.67
CA GLU A 195 -12.29 -29.12 -19.69
C GLU A 195 -11.85 -27.88 -20.47
N ASP A 196 -12.80 -27.02 -20.87
CA ASP A 196 -12.47 -25.74 -21.50
C ASP A 196 -11.57 -24.88 -20.59
N LEU A 197 -11.81 -24.89 -19.26
CA LEU A 197 -10.98 -24.16 -18.29
C LEU A 197 -9.56 -24.74 -18.23
N PHE A 198 -9.41 -26.07 -18.20
CA PHE A 198 -8.10 -26.71 -18.23
C PHE A 198 -7.33 -26.34 -19.50
N GLN A 199 -7.99 -26.36 -20.66
CA GLN A 199 -7.37 -26.03 -21.96
C GLN A 199 -7.03 -24.54 -22.11
N ALA A 200 -7.83 -23.64 -21.51
CA ALA A 200 -7.55 -22.21 -21.52
C ALA A 200 -6.44 -21.82 -20.53
N SER A 201 -6.30 -22.55 -19.41
CA SER A 201 -5.44 -22.14 -18.29
C SER A 201 -3.97 -21.87 -18.64
N PRO A 202 -3.28 -22.67 -19.49
CA PRO A 202 -1.87 -22.43 -19.80
C PRO A 202 -1.65 -21.17 -20.64
N PHE A 203 -2.72 -20.67 -21.28
CA PHE A 203 -2.67 -19.46 -22.10
C PHE A 203 -2.75 -18.17 -21.28
N ARG A 204 -3.03 -18.26 -19.98
CA ARG A 204 -3.06 -17.10 -19.06
C ARG A 204 -1.86 -17.15 -18.12
N SER A 205 -1.18 -16.03 -17.94
CA SER A 205 -0.01 -15.95 -17.06
C SER A 205 -0.33 -16.38 -15.62
N GLY A 206 0.47 -17.30 -15.06
CA GLY A 206 0.17 -17.88 -13.74
C GLY A 206 -1.14 -18.70 -13.70
N LYS A 207 -1.70 -19.05 -14.86
CA LYS A 207 -2.96 -19.76 -15.04
C LYS A 207 -4.19 -19.04 -14.47
N ARG A 208 -4.11 -17.70 -14.36
CA ARG A 208 -5.20 -16.85 -13.84
C ARG A 208 -6.21 -16.53 -14.95
N LEU A 209 -7.10 -17.47 -15.16
CA LEU A 209 -8.17 -17.43 -16.16
C LEU A 209 -9.15 -16.26 -15.96
N PRO A 210 -9.84 -15.80 -17.01
CA PRO A 210 -11.03 -14.95 -16.90
C PRO A 210 -12.09 -15.59 -15.99
N VAL A 211 -12.34 -14.95 -14.84
CA VAL A 211 -13.36 -15.36 -13.86
C VAL A 211 -14.19 -14.15 -13.43
N ILE A 212 -15.46 -14.39 -13.10
CA ILE A 212 -16.41 -13.33 -12.75
C ILE A 212 -16.15 -12.89 -11.30
N SER A 213 -16.00 -11.58 -11.11
CA SER A 213 -15.85 -10.95 -9.79
C SER A 213 -17.14 -10.29 -9.31
N TRP A 214 -17.95 -9.77 -10.23
CA TRP A 214 -19.24 -9.16 -9.92
C TRP A 214 -20.19 -9.27 -11.12
N CYS A 215 -21.49 -9.29 -10.86
CA CYS A 215 -22.53 -9.36 -11.88
C CYS A 215 -23.63 -8.33 -11.58
N ASP A 216 -24.05 -7.60 -12.61
CA ASP A 216 -25.15 -6.66 -12.51
C ASP A 216 -26.49 -7.42 -12.42
N PRO A 217 -27.28 -7.22 -11.34
CA PRO A 217 -28.52 -7.96 -11.15
C PRO A 217 -29.61 -7.59 -12.16
N GLY A 218 -29.57 -6.39 -12.75
CA GLY A 218 -30.56 -5.94 -13.72
C GLY A 218 -30.26 -6.44 -15.14
N SER A 219 -29.06 -6.16 -15.61
CA SER A 219 -28.69 -6.32 -17.01
C SER A 219 -27.94 -7.61 -17.32
N GLY A 220 -27.45 -8.31 -16.29
CA GLY A 220 -26.59 -9.51 -16.42
C GLY A 220 -25.18 -9.20 -16.93
N ALA A 221 -24.79 -7.94 -17.06
CA ALA A 221 -23.41 -7.56 -17.38
C ALA A 221 -22.46 -8.01 -16.26
N VAL A 222 -21.25 -8.44 -16.63
CA VAL A 222 -20.28 -8.93 -15.64
C VAL A 222 -19.01 -8.11 -15.62
N LEU A 223 -18.45 -7.97 -14.43
CA LEU A 223 -17.07 -7.57 -14.21
C LEU A 223 -16.25 -8.83 -13.96
N ALA A 224 -15.34 -9.13 -14.89
CA ALA A 224 -14.45 -10.28 -14.82
C ALA A 224 -12.99 -9.83 -14.67
N ARG A 225 -12.15 -10.71 -14.13
CA ARG A 225 -10.73 -10.48 -13.93
C ARG A 225 -9.87 -11.63 -14.45
N SER A 226 -8.66 -11.32 -14.88
CA SER A 226 -7.64 -12.31 -15.27
C SER A 226 -6.21 -11.76 -15.21
N SER A 227 -5.24 -12.60 -15.54
CA SER A 227 -3.91 -12.16 -16.00
C SER A 227 -3.89 -11.90 -17.50
N GLN A 228 -2.74 -11.39 -18.01
CA GLN A 228 -2.51 -11.28 -19.44
C GLN A 228 -2.56 -12.64 -20.16
N PRO A 229 -2.91 -12.66 -21.46
CA PRO A 229 -2.76 -13.82 -22.31
C PRO A 229 -1.30 -14.01 -22.77
N MET A 230 -0.93 -15.25 -23.08
CA MET A 230 0.40 -15.67 -23.52
C MET A 230 0.51 -15.65 -25.06
N VAL A 231 0.26 -14.48 -25.66
CA VAL A 231 0.21 -14.29 -27.13
C VAL A 231 1.58 -14.20 -27.80
N GLY A 232 2.62 -13.83 -27.02
CA GLY A 232 3.99 -13.60 -27.50
C GLY A 232 4.17 -12.33 -28.34
N LEU A 233 5.42 -12.03 -28.70
CA LEU A 233 5.83 -10.77 -29.34
C LEU A 233 5.12 -10.49 -30.66
N MET A 234 4.91 -11.52 -31.47
CA MET A 234 4.26 -11.42 -32.78
C MET A 234 2.74 -11.62 -32.71
N MET A 235 2.17 -11.78 -31.51
CA MET A 235 0.74 -12.09 -31.30
C MET A 235 0.23 -13.33 -32.07
N ASN A 236 1.14 -14.27 -32.37
CA ASN A 236 0.83 -15.44 -33.18
C ASN A 236 0.23 -16.59 -32.35
N PHE A 237 0.44 -16.61 -31.04
CA PHE A 237 -0.11 -17.66 -30.18
C PHE A 237 -1.55 -17.34 -29.83
N ARG A 238 -2.42 -18.32 -30.07
CA ARG A 238 -3.86 -18.25 -29.85
C ARG A 238 -4.31 -19.50 -29.11
N ASN A 239 -5.43 -19.37 -28.41
CA ASN A 239 -6.05 -20.48 -27.72
C ASN A 239 -7.57 -20.40 -27.88
N ASN A 240 -8.15 -21.38 -28.59
CA ASN A 240 -9.58 -21.39 -28.88
C ASN A 240 -10.44 -21.52 -27.62
N ALA A 241 -9.94 -22.21 -26.58
CA ALA A 241 -10.68 -22.33 -25.31
C ALA A 241 -10.70 -21.00 -24.55
N ASP A 242 -9.60 -20.23 -24.55
CA ASP A 242 -9.57 -18.87 -23.99
C ASP A 242 -10.48 -17.92 -24.77
N GLU A 243 -10.39 -17.93 -26.11
CA GLU A 243 -11.26 -17.11 -26.97
C GLU A 243 -12.75 -17.45 -26.73
N LYS A 244 -13.08 -18.74 -26.59
CA LYS A 244 -14.43 -19.21 -26.25
C LYS A 244 -14.86 -18.74 -24.85
N LEU A 245 -13.99 -18.85 -23.85
CA LEU A 245 -14.23 -18.41 -22.47
C LEU A 245 -14.50 -16.91 -22.41
N VAL A 246 -13.63 -16.10 -23.02
CA VAL A 246 -13.77 -14.63 -23.05
C VAL A 246 -15.05 -14.22 -23.78
N CYS A 247 -15.33 -14.81 -24.95
CA CYS A 247 -16.56 -14.56 -25.69
C CYS A 247 -17.83 -14.92 -24.89
N ALA A 248 -17.76 -15.97 -24.06
CA ALA A 248 -18.90 -16.40 -23.26
C ALA A 248 -19.31 -15.38 -22.18
N LEU A 249 -18.43 -14.46 -21.78
CA LEU A 249 -18.73 -13.38 -20.81
C LEU A 249 -19.76 -12.36 -21.33
N SER A 250 -19.91 -12.20 -22.65
CA SER A 250 -20.90 -11.32 -23.27
C SER A 250 -21.95 -12.05 -24.12
N SER A 251 -21.76 -13.35 -24.39
CA SER A 251 -22.52 -14.11 -25.39
C SER A 251 -24.05 -14.14 -25.23
N ARG A 252 -24.60 -13.75 -24.07
CA ARG A 252 -26.04 -13.78 -23.78
C ARG A 252 -26.64 -12.45 -23.32
N THR A 253 -25.85 -11.38 -23.22
CA THR A 253 -26.37 -10.04 -22.95
C THR A 253 -26.78 -9.40 -24.28
N ILE A 254 -28.06 -9.08 -24.40
CA ILE A 254 -28.64 -8.47 -25.61
C ILE A 254 -29.04 -7.03 -25.26
N ASP A 255 -28.74 -6.08 -26.14
CA ASP A 255 -29.18 -4.69 -26.01
C ASP A 255 -30.71 -4.57 -26.23
N GLU A 256 -31.26 -3.39 -26.00
CA GLU A 256 -32.69 -3.12 -26.21
C GLU A 256 -33.16 -3.33 -27.66
N LYS A 257 -32.22 -3.40 -28.62
CA LYS A 257 -32.46 -3.55 -30.05
C LYS A 257 -32.29 -5.00 -30.55
N GLY A 258 -32.00 -5.95 -29.65
CA GLY A 258 -31.80 -7.36 -30.03
C GLY A 258 -30.36 -7.71 -30.45
N SER A 259 -29.41 -6.76 -30.37
CA SER A 259 -28.00 -6.95 -30.73
C SER A 259 -27.20 -7.48 -29.53
N PRO A 260 -26.20 -8.35 -29.72
CA PRO A 260 -25.28 -8.73 -28.65
C PRO A 260 -24.54 -7.52 -28.09
N ARG A 261 -24.52 -7.36 -26.76
CA ARG A 261 -23.80 -6.27 -26.11
C ARG A 261 -22.29 -6.43 -26.24
N LYS A 262 -21.59 -5.31 -26.14
CA LYS A 262 -20.12 -5.25 -26.25
C LYS A 262 -19.46 -5.94 -25.05
N LEU A 263 -18.25 -6.45 -25.30
CA LEU A 263 -17.29 -6.83 -24.28
C LEU A 263 -16.11 -5.86 -24.33
N TYR A 264 -15.80 -5.22 -23.21
CA TYR A 264 -14.57 -4.43 -23.10
C TYR A 264 -13.47 -5.26 -22.42
N ILE A 265 -12.30 -5.34 -23.05
CA ILE A 265 -11.10 -5.95 -22.47
C ILE A 265 -10.15 -4.83 -22.08
N ILE A 266 -9.93 -4.70 -20.78
CA ILE A 266 -9.20 -3.58 -20.19
C ILE A 266 -7.86 -4.07 -19.70
N ASP A 267 -6.82 -3.71 -20.45
CA ASP A 267 -5.45 -3.85 -20.01
C ASP A 267 -5.07 -2.63 -19.17
N ALA A 268 -4.86 -2.83 -17.87
CA ALA A 268 -4.52 -1.74 -16.96
C ALA A 268 -3.20 -1.04 -17.33
N ARG A 269 -2.33 -1.67 -18.14
CA ARG A 269 -0.97 -1.19 -18.40
C ARG A 269 -0.94 -0.07 -19.44
N PRO A 270 0.16 0.70 -19.49
CA PRO A 270 0.54 1.43 -20.69
C PRO A 270 0.76 0.46 -21.84
N ARG A 271 0.32 0.83 -23.05
CA ARG A 271 0.48 0.02 -24.26
C ARG A 271 1.92 -0.41 -24.51
N ALA A 272 2.89 0.47 -24.29
CA ALA A 272 4.32 0.15 -24.41
C ALA A 272 4.74 -1.00 -23.47
N ASN A 273 4.23 -1.01 -22.24
CA ASN A 273 4.53 -2.06 -21.27
C ASN A 273 3.86 -3.39 -21.66
N ALA A 274 2.67 -3.36 -22.26
CA ALA A 274 2.03 -4.55 -22.79
C ALA A 274 2.83 -5.17 -23.94
N ILE A 275 3.33 -4.35 -24.87
CA ILE A 275 4.23 -4.80 -25.96
C ILE A 275 5.53 -5.40 -25.39
N ALA A 276 6.13 -4.75 -24.39
CA ALA A 276 7.33 -5.26 -23.73
C ALA A 276 7.09 -6.60 -23.01
N ASN A 277 5.88 -6.84 -22.48
CA ASN A 277 5.49 -8.15 -21.96
C ASN A 277 5.29 -9.19 -23.07
N GLY A 278 4.81 -8.77 -24.24
CA GLY A 278 4.76 -9.62 -25.45
C GLY A 278 6.13 -10.19 -25.80
N ALA A 279 7.19 -9.38 -25.72
CA ALA A 279 8.58 -9.84 -25.91
C ALA A 279 9.00 -10.96 -24.93
N LYS A 280 8.33 -11.08 -23.77
CA LYS A 280 8.57 -12.10 -22.75
C LYS A 280 7.55 -13.25 -22.79
N GLY A 281 6.76 -13.35 -23.86
CA GLY A 281 5.76 -14.40 -24.05
C GLY A 281 4.33 -14.03 -23.63
N GLY A 282 4.14 -12.92 -22.90
CA GLY A 282 2.81 -12.41 -22.53
C GLY A 282 2.15 -11.61 -23.66
N GLY A 283 1.50 -10.50 -23.32
CA GLY A 283 0.95 -9.53 -24.28
C GLY A 283 -0.48 -9.10 -23.93
N SER A 284 -1.30 -8.79 -24.93
CA SER A 284 -2.71 -8.43 -24.78
C SER A 284 -3.52 -9.02 -25.92
N GLU A 285 -4.83 -9.13 -25.70
CA GLU A 285 -5.82 -9.56 -26.67
C GLU A 285 -5.84 -8.67 -27.92
N SER A 286 -6.22 -9.25 -29.06
CA SER A 286 -6.45 -8.54 -30.31
C SER A 286 -7.92 -8.63 -30.69
N SER A 287 -8.54 -7.51 -31.07
CA SER A 287 -9.94 -7.48 -31.56
C SER A 287 -10.15 -8.35 -32.82
N SER A 288 -9.09 -8.75 -33.54
CA SER A 288 -9.19 -9.72 -34.64
C SER A 288 -9.50 -11.15 -34.18
N ASN A 289 -9.06 -11.51 -32.97
CA ASN A 289 -9.19 -12.87 -32.43
C ASN A 289 -10.36 -12.92 -31.44
N TYR A 290 -10.48 -11.90 -30.60
CA TYR A 290 -11.58 -11.72 -29.64
C TYR A 290 -12.69 -10.90 -30.28
N HIS A 291 -13.48 -11.57 -31.12
CA HIS A 291 -14.61 -10.96 -31.83
C HIS A 291 -15.58 -10.30 -30.84
N LYS A 292 -16.19 -9.17 -31.24
CA LYS A 292 -17.09 -8.36 -30.41
C LYS A 292 -16.45 -7.76 -29.14
N SER A 293 -15.12 -7.82 -29.06
CA SER A 293 -14.37 -7.28 -27.94
C SER A 293 -13.57 -6.04 -28.35
N GLU A 294 -13.66 -4.99 -27.54
CA GLU A 294 -12.85 -3.78 -27.70
C GLU A 294 -11.75 -3.77 -26.64
N VAL A 295 -10.48 -3.68 -27.08
CA VAL A 295 -9.31 -3.75 -26.20
C VAL A 295 -8.80 -2.34 -25.92
N LEU A 296 -8.74 -1.95 -24.64
CA LEU A 296 -8.33 -0.62 -24.21
C LEU A 296 -7.18 -0.69 -23.20
N PHE A 297 -6.37 0.38 -23.15
CA PHE A 297 -5.21 0.50 -22.28
C PHE A 297 -5.37 1.69 -21.32
N LEU A 298 -5.31 1.45 -20.00
CA LEU A 298 -5.52 2.51 -19.00
C LEU A 298 -4.26 3.29 -18.62
N GLY A 299 -3.07 2.82 -18.99
CA GLY A 299 -1.83 3.58 -18.73
C GLY A 299 -1.33 3.55 -17.28
N ILE A 300 -1.79 2.60 -16.45
CA ILE A 300 -1.40 2.51 -15.03
C ILE A 300 -0.03 1.86 -14.87
N GLN A 301 0.89 2.62 -14.28
CA GLN A 301 2.30 2.27 -14.12
C GLN A 301 2.50 1.02 -13.23
N ASN A 302 3.68 0.42 -13.31
CA ASN A 302 4.00 -0.80 -12.56
C ASN A 302 4.37 -0.49 -11.10
N ILE A 303 4.53 -1.56 -10.30
CA ILE A 303 4.84 -1.47 -8.86
C ILE A 303 6.14 -0.71 -8.54
N HIS A 304 7.13 -0.70 -9.45
CA HIS A 304 8.38 0.00 -9.23
C HIS A 304 8.18 1.51 -9.33
N THR A 305 7.42 1.97 -10.33
CA THR A 305 7.05 3.38 -10.46
C THR A 305 6.20 3.84 -9.27
N MET A 306 5.22 3.04 -8.85
CA MET A 306 4.38 3.38 -7.69
C MET A 306 5.22 3.47 -6.40
N ARG A 307 6.16 2.54 -6.19
CA ARG A 307 7.06 2.55 -5.03
C ARG A 307 7.96 3.77 -5.02
N GLU A 308 8.55 4.13 -6.16
CA GLU A 308 9.41 5.30 -6.29
C GLU A 308 8.62 6.58 -6.03
N SER A 309 7.42 6.71 -6.60
CA SER A 309 6.52 7.85 -6.38
C SER A 309 6.16 8.01 -4.90
N LEU A 310 5.80 6.92 -4.21
CA LEU A 310 5.51 6.96 -2.76
C LEU A 310 6.73 7.37 -1.94
N SER A 311 7.93 6.87 -2.29
CA SER A 311 9.17 7.28 -1.61
C SER A 311 9.44 8.77 -1.77
N ARG A 312 9.29 9.31 -2.98
CA ARG A 312 9.45 10.75 -3.23
C ARG A 312 8.41 11.58 -2.46
N LEU A 313 7.16 11.10 -2.40
CA LEU A 313 6.11 11.74 -1.60
C LEU A 313 6.47 11.77 -0.12
N ARG A 314 6.99 10.66 0.43
CA ARG A 314 7.46 10.60 1.83
C ARG A 314 8.56 11.63 2.09
N ASP A 315 9.57 11.66 1.23
CA ASP A 315 10.70 12.59 1.38
C ASP A 315 10.21 14.06 1.30
N TYR A 316 9.26 14.34 0.40
CA TYR A 316 8.64 15.66 0.30
C TYR A 316 7.86 16.05 1.57
N VAL A 317 7.03 15.14 2.10
CA VAL A 317 6.23 15.38 3.31
C VAL A 317 7.12 15.47 4.55
N ASP A 318 8.20 14.70 4.65
CA ASP A 318 9.16 14.84 5.74
C ASP A 318 9.90 16.19 5.69
N ALA A 319 10.27 16.64 4.49
CA ALA A 319 10.97 17.90 4.31
C ALA A 319 10.08 19.14 4.50
N HIS A 320 8.77 19.05 4.20
CA HIS A 320 7.86 20.20 4.20
C HIS A 320 6.70 20.09 5.20
N GLY A 321 6.60 18.99 5.95
CA GLY A 321 5.58 18.77 6.96
C GLY A 321 5.82 19.58 8.23
N SER A 322 4.86 19.52 9.17
CA SER A 322 4.92 20.23 10.45
C SER A 322 6.07 19.78 11.35
N ILE A 323 6.49 18.51 11.23
CA ILE A 323 7.55 17.91 12.02
C ILE A 323 8.47 17.12 11.08
N SER A 324 9.69 17.63 10.86
CA SER A 324 10.69 17.00 9.99
C SER A 324 11.65 16.09 10.76
N SER A 325 12.15 15.04 10.12
CA SER A 325 13.20 14.16 10.64
C SER A 325 14.51 14.88 11.02
N ASN A 326 14.79 16.03 10.41
CA ASN A 326 15.98 16.85 10.71
C ASN A 326 15.79 17.80 11.91
N GLY A 327 14.63 17.79 12.57
CA GLY A 327 14.32 18.63 13.73
C GLY A 327 14.16 20.13 13.42
N SER A 328 14.12 20.49 12.13
CA SER A 328 13.74 21.83 11.67
C SER A 328 12.24 21.86 11.47
N PRO A 329 11.51 22.77 12.13
CA PRO A 329 10.12 23.01 11.78
C PRO A 329 10.10 23.63 10.38
N SER A 330 9.69 22.86 9.38
CA SER A 330 9.30 23.42 8.10
C SER A 330 7.97 24.11 8.34
N ALA A 331 8.01 25.43 8.44
CA ALA A 331 6.83 26.25 8.66
C ALA A 331 5.87 26.15 7.46
N VAL A 332 5.12 25.06 7.35
CA VAL A 332 3.73 25.17 6.91
C VAL A 332 3.00 25.70 8.15
N SER A 333 3.06 27.01 8.32
CA SER A 333 2.21 27.71 9.27
C SER A 333 0.76 27.41 8.89
N VAL A 334 0.15 26.47 9.62
CA VAL A 334 -1.30 26.36 9.68
C VAL A 334 -1.77 27.68 10.31
N VAL A 335 -2.29 28.57 9.49
CA VAL A 335 -2.70 29.91 9.91
C VAL A 335 -3.92 29.81 10.82
N GLY A 336 -3.70 30.04 12.10
CA GLY A 336 -4.67 30.62 13.03
C GLY A 336 -4.42 32.12 13.31
N ASP A 337 -3.43 32.74 12.67
CA ASP A 337 -3.09 34.15 12.90
C ASP A 337 -3.69 35.06 11.82
N ARG A 338 -4.58 35.97 12.24
CA ARG A 338 -5.58 36.70 11.42
C ARG A 338 -5.02 37.68 10.39
N ARG A 339 -3.72 37.68 10.09
CA ARG A 339 -3.07 38.73 9.27
C ARG A 339 -2.38 38.28 7.99
N ASN A 340 -2.29 36.99 7.67
CA ASN A 340 -1.67 36.54 6.42
C ASN A 340 -2.62 35.68 5.57
N ARG A 341 -3.02 36.24 4.42
CA ARG A 341 -3.77 35.52 3.38
C ARG A 341 -2.83 34.56 2.65
N GLY A 342 -3.05 33.26 2.81
CA GLY A 342 -2.65 32.22 1.85
C GLY A 342 -1.30 31.54 2.10
N SER A 343 -1.24 30.62 3.07
CA SER A 343 -0.19 29.58 3.12
C SER A 343 -0.64 28.40 2.26
N THR A 344 -0.24 28.37 0.98
CA THR A 344 -0.43 27.21 0.10
C THR A 344 0.66 26.17 0.34
N TRP A 345 0.30 24.88 0.35
CA TRP A 345 1.26 23.78 0.21
C TRP A 345 2.17 24.10 -1.00
N GLY A 346 3.45 24.35 -0.76
CA GLY A 346 4.36 24.93 -1.77
C GLY A 346 5.04 26.25 -1.37
N GLY A 347 4.92 26.70 -0.12
CA GLY A 347 5.88 27.64 0.49
C GLY A 347 5.99 29.03 -0.14
N GLY A 348 5.02 29.45 -0.96
CA GLY A 348 4.96 30.79 -1.57
C GLY A 348 6.09 31.15 -2.54
N ASN A 349 7.01 30.22 -2.86
CA ASN A 349 8.13 30.41 -3.78
C ASN A 349 8.01 29.46 -4.98
N LEU A 350 8.36 29.94 -6.17
CA LEU A 350 8.25 29.21 -7.45
C LEU A 350 8.98 27.86 -7.41
N ASN A 351 10.15 27.77 -6.78
CA ASN A 351 10.90 26.50 -6.66
C ASN A 351 10.14 25.44 -5.84
N SER A 352 9.42 25.87 -4.81
CA SER A 352 8.60 25.01 -3.95
C SER A 352 7.27 24.62 -4.61
N MET A 353 6.74 25.45 -5.51
CA MET A 353 5.59 25.10 -6.36
C MET A 353 5.97 24.08 -7.44
N THR A 354 7.14 24.22 -8.06
CA THR A 354 7.64 23.26 -9.06
C THR A 354 7.90 21.90 -8.43
N SER A 355 8.49 21.85 -7.22
CA SER A 355 8.71 20.59 -6.49
C SER A 355 7.41 19.95 -5.99
N PHE A 356 6.45 20.77 -5.54
CA PHE A 356 5.09 20.31 -5.21
C PHE A 356 4.42 19.66 -6.44
N SER A 357 4.40 20.37 -7.57
CA SER A 357 3.77 19.88 -8.80
C SER A 357 4.45 18.65 -9.37
N SER A 358 5.77 18.51 -9.22
CA SER A 358 6.50 17.36 -9.76
C SER A 358 6.38 16.12 -8.88
N THR A 359 6.33 16.27 -7.56
CA THR A 359 6.35 15.14 -6.62
C THR A 359 4.95 14.76 -6.13
N LEU A 360 4.22 15.70 -5.54
CA LEU A 360 2.86 15.46 -5.08
C LEU A 360 1.90 15.30 -6.26
N GLY A 361 2.15 16.05 -7.34
CA GLY A 361 1.42 15.87 -8.60
C GLY A 361 1.61 14.48 -9.22
N GLU A 362 2.80 13.88 -9.16
CA GLU A 362 3.04 12.53 -9.71
C GLU A 362 2.23 11.46 -8.95
N TRP A 363 2.25 11.46 -7.62
CA TRP A 363 1.46 10.51 -6.82
C TRP A 363 -0.05 10.69 -7.07
N LEU A 364 -0.54 11.94 -7.05
CA LEU A 364 -1.95 12.21 -7.31
C LEU A 364 -2.38 11.84 -8.73
N ASN A 365 -1.51 11.99 -9.73
CA ASN A 365 -1.77 11.53 -11.09
C ASN A 365 -1.94 10.01 -11.15
N HIS A 366 -1.14 9.24 -10.39
CA HIS A 366 -1.33 7.78 -10.29
C HIS A 366 -2.69 7.42 -9.68
N ILE A 367 -3.07 8.08 -8.58
CA ILE A 367 -4.38 7.89 -7.94
C ILE A 367 -5.52 8.27 -8.90
N GLN A 368 -5.42 9.41 -9.57
CA GLN A 368 -6.39 9.86 -10.55
C GLN A 368 -6.57 8.84 -11.67
N ASN A 369 -5.49 8.32 -12.25
CA ASN A 369 -5.57 7.34 -13.34
C ASN A 369 -6.26 6.05 -12.91
N ILE A 370 -6.01 5.58 -11.68
CA ILE A 370 -6.70 4.39 -11.13
C ILE A 370 -8.20 4.67 -10.95
N LEU A 371 -8.55 5.82 -10.35
CA LEU A 371 -9.95 6.19 -10.11
C LEU A 371 -10.73 6.43 -11.41
N VAL A 372 -10.13 7.11 -12.39
CA VAL A 372 -10.72 7.32 -13.71
C VAL A 372 -10.93 5.98 -14.42
N GLY A 373 -9.96 5.07 -14.34
CA GLY A 373 -10.08 3.71 -14.89
C GLY A 373 -11.24 2.93 -14.27
N ALA A 374 -11.33 2.91 -12.93
CA ALA A 374 -12.41 2.23 -12.21
C ALA A 374 -13.78 2.86 -12.49
N SER A 375 -13.88 4.19 -12.53
CA SER A 375 -15.11 4.91 -12.88
C SER A 375 -15.55 4.61 -14.30
N TRP A 376 -14.61 4.55 -15.25
CA TRP A 376 -14.92 4.20 -16.63
C TRP A 376 -15.46 2.76 -16.71
N ILE A 377 -14.81 1.80 -16.04
CA ILE A 377 -15.29 0.39 -15.96
C ILE A 377 -16.73 0.33 -15.42
N ALA A 378 -17.00 1.02 -14.32
CA ALA A 378 -18.33 1.06 -13.71
C ALA A 378 -19.38 1.70 -14.65
N ALA A 379 -19.03 2.76 -15.38
CA ALA A 379 -19.92 3.40 -16.35
C ALA A 379 -20.26 2.46 -17.51
N GLN A 380 -19.30 1.70 -18.05
CA GLN A 380 -19.59 0.73 -19.12
C GLN A 380 -20.58 -0.35 -18.69
N ILE A 381 -20.48 -0.80 -17.44
CA ILE A 381 -21.37 -1.81 -16.88
C ILE A 381 -22.76 -1.22 -16.58
N SER A 382 -22.83 -0.06 -15.93
CA SER A 382 -24.10 0.52 -15.46
C SER A 382 -24.88 1.28 -16.54
N GLU A 383 -24.20 1.95 -17.47
CA GLU A 383 -24.84 2.78 -18.51
C GLU A 383 -24.98 2.05 -19.85
N GLU A 384 -23.97 1.30 -20.27
CA GLU A 384 -24.01 0.54 -21.53
C GLU A 384 -24.46 -0.91 -21.35
N ALA A 385 -24.59 -1.36 -20.11
CA ALA A 385 -24.91 -2.73 -19.78
C ALA A 385 -23.93 -3.75 -20.41
N ALA A 386 -22.68 -3.32 -20.61
CA ALA A 386 -21.62 -4.07 -21.26
C ALA A 386 -20.80 -4.87 -20.23
N SER A 387 -20.37 -6.07 -20.61
CA SER A 387 -19.45 -6.86 -19.77
C SER A 387 -18.02 -6.32 -19.92
N VAL A 388 -17.23 -6.42 -18.85
CA VAL A 388 -15.85 -5.93 -18.81
C VAL A 388 -14.92 -7.00 -18.25
N LEU A 389 -13.87 -7.33 -18.99
CA LEU A 389 -12.75 -8.17 -18.53
C LEU A 389 -11.54 -7.28 -18.22
N VAL A 390 -11.09 -7.26 -16.97
CA VAL A 390 -9.96 -6.45 -16.53
C VAL A 390 -8.74 -7.34 -16.28
N HIS A 391 -7.59 -6.97 -16.84
CA HIS A 391 -6.33 -7.63 -16.54
C HIS A 391 -5.15 -6.66 -16.52
N CYS A 392 -4.01 -7.13 -16.02
CA CYS A 392 -2.73 -6.44 -16.19
C CYS A 392 -1.69 -7.48 -16.64
N SER A 393 -0.45 -7.45 -16.14
CA SER A 393 0.50 -8.54 -16.39
C SER A 393 0.08 -9.79 -15.61
N ASP A 394 0.24 -9.77 -14.29
CA ASP A 394 -0.03 -10.92 -13.44
C ASP A 394 -1.47 -11.01 -12.95
N GLY A 395 -2.26 -9.92 -13.05
CA GLY A 395 -3.68 -9.93 -12.69
C GLY A 395 -3.99 -9.77 -11.19
N TRP A 396 -3.00 -9.44 -10.34
CA TRP A 396 -3.18 -9.34 -8.87
C TRP A 396 -2.86 -7.97 -8.25
N ASP A 397 -2.34 -7.00 -9.01
CA ASP A 397 -2.03 -5.65 -8.50
C ASP A 397 -3.07 -4.64 -8.99
N ARG A 398 -2.84 -4.05 -10.17
CA ARG A 398 -3.71 -3.06 -10.80
C ARG A 398 -5.10 -3.60 -11.11
N THR A 399 -5.18 -4.88 -11.46
CA THR A 399 -6.47 -5.55 -11.69
C THR A 399 -7.31 -5.54 -10.43
N THR A 400 -6.73 -5.92 -9.29
CA THR A 400 -7.41 -5.87 -7.99
C THR A 400 -7.86 -4.46 -7.65
N GLN A 401 -6.99 -3.45 -7.84
CA GLN A 401 -7.35 -2.05 -7.62
C GLN A 401 -8.57 -1.61 -8.44
N LEU A 402 -8.57 -1.90 -9.75
CA LEU A 402 -9.64 -1.49 -10.66
C LEU A 402 -10.94 -2.24 -10.39
N VAL A 403 -10.87 -3.55 -10.18
CA VAL A 403 -12.04 -4.39 -9.95
C VAL A 403 -12.71 -4.01 -8.63
N SER A 404 -11.95 -3.89 -7.54
CA SER A 404 -12.52 -3.53 -6.24
C SER A 404 -13.09 -2.12 -6.20
N LEU A 405 -12.43 -1.15 -6.83
CA LEU A 405 -12.98 0.21 -6.93
C LEU A 405 -14.25 0.24 -7.78
N ALA A 406 -14.29 -0.52 -8.89
CA ALA A 406 -15.51 -0.62 -9.69
C ALA A 406 -16.64 -1.29 -8.90
N CYS A 407 -16.37 -2.38 -8.16
CA CYS A 407 -17.32 -3.01 -7.25
C CYS A 407 -17.88 -2.01 -6.23
N LEU A 408 -17.04 -1.17 -5.61
CA LEU A 408 -17.48 -0.12 -4.68
C LEU A 408 -18.38 0.92 -5.34
N LEU A 409 -18.14 1.25 -6.60
CA LEU A 409 -18.99 2.19 -7.37
C LEU A 409 -20.33 1.57 -7.76
N LEU A 410 -20.34 0.29 -8.13
CA LEU A 410 -21.50 -0.44 -8.64
C LEU A 410 -22.43 -0.93 -7.52
N ASP A 411 -21.88 -1.38 -6.40
CA ASP A 411 -22.63 -2.08 -5.36
C ASP A 411 -22.55 -1.36 -3.99
N PRO A 412 -23.67 -0.79 -3.49
CA PRO A 412 -23.72 -0.17 -2.18
C PRO A 412 -23.37 -1.12 -1.02
N TYR A 413 -23.54 -2.44 -1.17
CA TYR A 413 -23.19 -3.41 -0.13
C TYR A 413 -21.72 -3.29 0.26
N TYR A 414 -20.82 -3.17 -0.72
CA TYR A 414 -19.38 -3.05 -0.48
C TYR A 414 -18.96 -1.74 0.20
N ARG A 415 -19.88 -0.77 0.37
CA ARG A 415 -19.66 0.46 1.14
C ARG A 415 -20.05 0.34 2.61
N THR A 416 -20.59 -0.80 3.03
CA THR A 416 -20.79 -1.13 4.45
C THR A 416 -19.49 -1.69 5.04
N PHE A 417 -19.32 -1.66 6.37
CA PHE A 417 -18.13 -2.27 7.00
C PHE A 417 -17.99 -3.76 6.65
N SER A 418 -19.08 -4.53 6.77
CA SER A 418 -19.10 -5.95 6.44
C SER A 418 -18.84 -6.21 4.96
N GLY A 419 -19.44 -5.42 4.07
CA GLY A 419 -19.21 -5.55 2.64
C GLY A 419 -17.80 -5.14 2.23
N PHE A 420 -17.22 -4.09 2.81
CA PHE A 420 -15.85 -3.70 2.52
C PHE A 420 -14.84 -4.76 2.96
N GLN A 421 -15.03 -5.34 4.17
CA GLN A 421 -14.22 -6.47 4.63
C GLN A 421 -14.37 -7.68 3.71
N ARG A 422 -15.60 -7.97 3.27
CA ARG A 422 -15.90 -9.06 2.34
C ARG A 422 -15.18 -8.88 1.00
N GLU A 423 -15.23 -7.68 0.43
CA GLU A 423 -14.55 -7.34 -0.81
C GLU A 423 -13.03 -7.49 -0.66
N TRP A 424 -12.47 -7.08 0.47
CA TRP A 424 -11.06 -7.30 0.79
C TRP A 424 -10.68 -8.78 0.81
N GLU A 425 -11.49 -9.63 1.46
CA GLU A 425 -11.26 -11.07 1.54
C GLU A 425 -11.43 -11.78 0.20
N PHE A 426 -12.37 -11.33 -0.64
CA PHE A 426 -12.67 -11.93 -1.94
C PHE A 426 -11.61 -11.64 -3.00
N GLN A 427 -10.89 -10.52 -2.88
CA GLN A 427 -9.97 -10.03 -3.91
C GLN A 427 -8.50 -10.33 -3.62
N GLN A 428 -8.18 -10.81 -2.41
CA GLN A 428 -6.92 -11.43 -1.98
C GLN A 428 -6.81 -12.85 -2.53
#